data_AF-A0A0F6YJW4-F1
#
_entry.id   AF-A0A0F6YJW4-F1
#
_cell.length_a   1.000
_cell.length_b   1.000
_cell.length_c   1.000
_cell.angle_alpha   90.00
_cell.angle_beta   90.00
_cell.angle_gamma   90.00
#
_symmetry.space_group_name_H-M   'P 1'
#
loop_
_entity.id
_entity.type
_entity.pdbx_description
1 polymer ?
#
loop_
_entity_poly.entity_id
_entity_poly.type
_entity_poly.pdbx_seq_one_letter_code
_entity_poly.pdbx_strand_id
1 'polypeptide(L)'
;MRTLAAILGALIIALAAPVDAQGGGDMEQARALFQAGLAAAREARWDEAREAFERSLAIAERPNTLLNLAGAQAQTGRLVAAVASYRRFLELATSGREARYRSQAGDALAALEPRIARLTIATAGLEDDDEVQLDGTTVTSLAASIPVDPGAHVARIVRDGEEVARQSIALGEGEVRTVALEAPRVVARAEPVAVAAPFVVEREDERDQGDGDTWLWVGIGVGAAVVVGVAIGVAVAVTSSESGPLYSGNLGDGMARF
;
A
#
# COMPACT_ATOMS: atom_id res chain seq x y z
N MET A 1 74.85 23.87 37.78
CA MET A 1 73.38 23.75 37.82
C MET A 1 72.77 24.88 37.01
N ARG A 2 72.23 24.58 35.83
CA ARG A 2 71.13 25.31 35.16
C ARG A 2 70.83 24.62 33.82
N THR A 3 69.64 24.05 33.77
CA THR A 3 68.97 23.31 32.70
C THR A 3 68.60 24.20 31.52
N LEU A 4 68.56 23.64 30.30
CA LEU A 4 67.65 24.07 29.24
C LEU A 4 67.31 22.85 28.36
N ALA A 5 66.05 22.42 28.46
CA ALA A 5 65.44 21.36 27.68
C ALA A 5 64.85 21.96 26.39
N ALA A 6 65.09 21.33 25.24
CA ALA A 6 64.46 21.68 23.97
C ALA A 6 63.46 20.56 23.60
N ILE A 7 62.17 20.88 23.67
CA ILE A 7 61.07 20.02 23.21
C ILE A 7 60.78 20.44 21.76
N LEU A 8 61.06 19.54 20.81
CA LEU A 8 60.74 19.73 19.40
C LEU A 8 59.32 19.19 19.16
N GLY A 9 58.35 20.09 18.98
CA GLY A 9 56.95 19.75 18.70
C GLY A 9 56.76 19.23 17.28
N ALA A 10 56.15 18.06 17.15
CA ALA A 10 55.72 17.50 15.87
C ALA A 10 54.45 18.20 15.38
N LEU A 11 54.56 18.85 14.22
CA LEU A 11 53.45 19.49 13.51
C LEU A 11 52.60 18.41 12.81
N ILE A 12 51.47 18.04 13.43
CA ILE A 12 50.45 17.21 12.78
C ILE A 12 49.63 18.14 11.86
N ILE A 13 49.88 18.09 10.56
CA ILE A 13 49.03 18.71 9.55
C ILE A 13 47.77 17.85 9.44
N ALA A 14 46.70 18.26 10.14
CA ALA A 14 45.39 17.67 9.97
C ALA A 14 44.87 18.02 8.57
N LEU A 15 44.74 17.01 7.71
CA LEU A 15 44.08 17.10 6.42
C LEU A 15 42.57 17.29 6.68
N ALA A 16 42.14 18.54 6.76
CA ALA A 16 40.72 18.87 6.76
C ALA A 16 40.16 18.56 5.37
N ALA A 17 39.50 17.42 5.20
CA ALA A 17 38.65 17.19 4.05
C ALA A 17 37.47 18.18 4.11
N PRO A 18 37.07 18.82 2.99
CA PRO A 18 35.91 19.68 2.98
C PRO A 18 34.64 18.83 3.17
N VAL A 19 34.11 18.84 4.39
CA VAL A 19 32.70 18.55 4.69
C VAL A 19 31.93 19.79 4.27
N ASP A 20 31.53 19.92 2.99
CA ASP A 20 30.50 20.87 2.52
C ASP A 20 30.32 20.79 0.99
N ALA A 21 29.87 19.65 0.46
CA ALA A 21 29.55 19.55 -0.98
C ALA A 21 28.27 18.78 -1.33
N GLN A 22 27.66 18.05 -0.40
CA GLN A 22 26.47 17.24 -0.72
C GLN A 22 25.20 18.10 -0.84
N GLY A 23 25.02 19.12 0.02
CA GLY A 23 23.80 19.95 0.01
C GLY A 23 23.63 20.85 -1.23
N GLY A 24 24.71 21.21 -1.93
CA GLY A 24 24.62 22.05 -3.13
C GLY A 24 24.04 21.31 -4.34
N GLY A 25 24.49 20.08 -4.56
CA GLY A 25 24.01 19.22 -5.66
C GLY A 25 22.57 18.76 -5.45
N ASP A 26 22.21 18.41 -4.21
CA ASP A 26 20.85 17.98 -3.86
C ASP A 26 19.82 19.09 -4.13
N MET A 27 20.14 20.33 -3.78
CA MET A 27 19.25 21.47 -4.01
C MET A 27 19.07 21.81 -5.50
N GLU A 28 20.13 21.66 -6.31
CA GLU A 28 20.05 21.81 -7.76
C GLU A 28 19.17 20.69 -8.37
N GLN A 29 19.36 19.45 -7.92
CA GLN A 29 18.56 18.30 -8.34
C GLN A 29 17.07 18.49 -7.99
N ALA A 30 16.76 18.92 -6.77
CA ALA A 30 15.39 19.23 -6.35
C ALA A 30 14.76 20.30 -7.25
N ARG A 31 15.52 21.35 -7.60
CA ARG A 31 15.05 22.40 -8.49
C ARG A 31 14.80 21.88 -9.91
N ALA A 32 15.67 21.03 -10.43
CA ALA A 32 15.51 20.42 -11.75
C ALA A 32 14.24 19.55 -11.80
N LEU A 33 14.01 18.72 -10.78
CA LEU A 33 12.81 17.89 -10.65
C LEU A 33 11.54 18.76 -10.56
N PHE A 34 11.57 19.83 -9.77
CA PHE A 34 10.45 20.77 -9.71
C PHE A 34 10.13 21.40 -11.07
N GLN A 35 11.14 21.81 -11.84
CA GLN A 35 10.94 22.37 -13.19
C GLN A 35 10.41 21.32 -14.17
N ALA A 36 10.86 20.07 -14.08
CA ALA A 36 10.32 18.96 -14.85
C ALA A 36 8.84 18.74 -14.53
N GLY A 37 8.46 18.77 -13.25
CA GLY A 37 7.06 18.69 -12.82
C GLY A 37 6.20 19.81 -13.38
N LEU A 38 6.69 21.06 -13.37
CA LEU A 38 5.98 22.19 -13.97
C LEU A 38 5.83 22.08 -15.50
N ALA A 39 6.82 21.52 -16.19
CA ALA A 39 6.74 21.27 -17.62
C ALA A 39 5.71 20.19 -17.94
N ALA A 40 5.73 19.06 -17.22
CA ALA A 40 4.74 18.00 -17.38
C ALA A 40 3.31 18.49 -17.06
N ALA A 41 3.14 19.26 -16.00
CA ALA A 41 1.85 19.84 -15.61
C ALA A 41 1.26 20.77 -16.68
N ARG A 42 2.09 21.59 -17.34
CA ARG A 42 1.68 22.45 -18.46
C ARG A 42 1.11 21.69 -19.64
N GLU A 43 1.61 20.48 -19.85
CA GLU A 43 1.20 19.58 -20.92
C GLU A 43 0.11 18.60 -20.47
N ALA A 44 -0.47 18.82 -19.28
CA ALA A 44 -1.45 17.95 -18.64
C ALA A 44 -0.98 16.48 -18.44
N ARG A 45 0.34 16.26 -18.40
CA ARG A 45 0.96 14.96 -18.08
C ARG A 45 1.03 14.80 -16.57
N TRP A 46 -0.13 14.60 -15.95
CA TRP A 46 -0.31 14.73 -14.51
C TRP A 46 0.43 13.68 -13.67
N ASP A 47 0.51 12.43 -14.12
CA ASP A 47 1.28 11.39 -13.43
C ASP A 47 2.78 11.72 -13.40
N GLU A 48 3.35 12.13 -14.54
CA GLU A 48 4.75 12.55 -14.61
C GLU A 48 5.01 13.79 -13.75
N ALA A 49 4.07 14.75 -13.74
CA ALA A 49 4.16 15.93 -12.89
C ALA A 49 4.18 15.54 -11.40
N ARG A 50 3.25 14.68 -10.99
CA ARG A 50 3.17 14.16 -9.62
C ARG A 50 4.48 13.51 -9.21
N GLU A 51 4.99 12.55 -9.98
CA GLU A 51 6.23 11.83 -9.67
C GLU A 51 7.44 12.78 -9.57
N ALA A 52 7.54 13.76 -10.47
CA ALA A 52 8.60 14.75 -10.42
C ALA A 52 8.51 15.65 -9.16
N PHE A 53 7.30 16.06 -8.78
CA PHE A 53 7.11 16.84 -7.55
C PHE A 53 7.35 16.01 -6.29
N GLU A 54 6.94 14.74 -6.23
CA GLU A 54 7.23 13.83 -5.12
C GLU A 54 8.74 13.68 -4.92
N ARG A 55 9.48 13.44 -6.00
CA ARG A 55 10.94 13.35 -5.96
C ARG A 55 11.61 14.66 -5.57
N SER A 56 11.10 15.80 -6.06
CA SER A 56 11.59 17.11 -5.64
C SER A 56 11.37 17.35 -4.14
N LEU A 57 10.20 17.01 -3.63
CA LEU A 57 9.81 17.20 -2.24
C LEU A 57 10.62 16.32 -1.29
N ALA A 58 10.91 15.08 -1.70
CA ALA A 58 11.72 14.13 -0.94
C ALA A 58 13.16 14.64 -0.72
N ILE A 59 13.68 15.48 -1.62
CA ILE A 59 15.00 16.11 -1.46
C ILE A 59 14.89 17.39 -0.63
N ALA A 60 13.90 18.24 -0.93
CA ALA A 60 13.69 19.49 -0.21
C ALA A 60 12.20 19.81 -0.06
N GLU A 61 11.71 19.79 1.19
CA GLU A 61 10.33 20.16 1.51
C GLU A 61 10.14 21.67 1.34
N ARG A 62 9.45 22.09 0.27
CA ARG A 62 9.18 23.49 -0.03
C ARG A 62 7.68 23.72 -0.23
N PRO A 63 7.08 24.81 0.29
CA PRO A 63 5.64 25.03 0.18
C PRO A 63 5.17 25.11 -1.28
N ASN A 64 5.94 25.75 -2.17
CA ASN A 64 5.58 25.80 -3.59
C ASN A 64 5.56 24.39 -4.23
N THR A 65 6.46 23.48 -3.84
CA THR A 65 6.44 22.09 -4.31
C THR A 65 5.21 21.35 -3.78
N LEU A 66 4.88 21.51 -2.50
CA LEU A 66 3.66 20.92 -1.90
C LEU A 66 2.38 21.37 -2.61
N LEU A 67 2.25 22.66 -2.91
CA LEU A 67 1.07 23.20 -3.59
C LEU A 67 0.87 22.57 -4.97
N ASN A 68 1.96 22.44 -5.74
CA ASN A 68 1.91 21.83 -7.08
C ASN A 68 1.70 20.32 -7.01
N LEU A 69 2.34 19.65 -6.04
CA LEU A 69 2.14 18.23 -5.79
C LEU A 69 0.68 17.93 -5.45
N ALA A 70 0.07 18.72 -4.56
CA ALA A 70 -1.32 18.55 -4.18
C ALA A 70 -2.28 18.65 -5.38
N GLY A 71 -2.05 19.62 -6.26
CA GLY A 71 -2.81 19.76 -7.51
C GLY A 71 -2.63 18.55 -8.44
N ALA A 72 -1.40 18.09 -8.64
CA ALA A 72 -1.12 16.91 -9.47
C ALA A 72 -1.70 15.61 -8.88
N GLN A 73 -1.65 15.45 -7.55
CA GLN A 73 -2.29 14.34 -6.84
C GLN A 73 -3.81 14.36 -7.06
N ALA A 74 -4.46 15.53 -6.96
CA ALA A 74 -5.89 15.65 -7.22
C ALA A 74 -6.27 15.30 -8.67
N GLN A 75 -5.47 15.75 -9.65
CA GLN A 75 -5.67 15.44 -11.07
C GLN A 75 -5.49 13.95 -11.40
N THR A 76 -4.71 13.23 -10.58
CA THR A 76 -4.46 11.80 -10.73
C THR A 76 -5.31 10.93 -9.81
N GLY A 77 -6.36 11.50 -9.18
CA GLY A 77 -7.29 10.77 -8.33
C GLY A 77 -6.76 10.41 -6.94
N ARG A 78 -5.54 10.84 -6.57
CA ARG A 78 -4.94 10.61 -5.26
C ARG A 78 -5.40 11.65 -4.24
N LEU A 79 -6.70 11.68 -3.99
CA LEU A 79 -7.37 12.70 -3.19
C LEU A 79 -6.89 12.73 -1.74
N VAL A 80 -6.66 11.58 -1.11
CA VAL A 80 -6.14 11.47 0.27
C VAL A 80 -4.76 12.14 0.37
N ALA A 81 -3.87 11.84 -0.57
CA ALA A 81 -2.54 12.44 -0.62
C ALA A 81 -2.62 13.95 -0.95
N ALA A 82 -3.49 14.36 -1.88
CA ALA A 82 -3.70 15.76 -2.23
C ALA A 82 -4.13 16.59 -1.02
N VAL A 83 -5.12 16.09 -0.27
CA VAL A 83 -5.60 16.71 0.97
C VAL A 83 -4.49 16.85 2.00
N ALA A 84 -3.66 15.81 2.19
CA ALA A 84 -2.51 15.89 3.08
C ALA A 84 -1.49 16.95 2.64
N SER A 85 -1.15 16.99 1.35
CA SER A 85 -0.22 17.97 0.78
C SER A 85 -0.76 19.41 0.89
N TYR A 86 -2.06 19.65 0.66
CA TYR A 86 -2.67 20.97 0.84
C TYR A 86 -2.65 21.42 2.30
N ARG A 87 -2.96 20.53 3.26
CA ARG A 87 -2.84 20.85 4.69
C ARG A 87 -1.40 21.20 5.06
N ARG A 88 -0.44 20.40 4.61
CA ARG A 88 0.99 20.66 4.86
C ARG A 88 1.44 21.99 4.25
N PHE A 89 0.96 22.33 3.05
CA PHE A 89 1.17 23.65 2.47
C PHE A 89 0.62 24.77 3.35
N LEU A 90 -0.62 24.63 3.85
CA LEU A 90 -1.25 25.62 4.73
C LEU A 90 -0.56 25.75 6.09
N GLU A 91 0.12 24.72 6.58
CA GLU A 91 0.96 24.80 7.78
C GLU A 91 2.22 25.64 7.53
N LEU A 92 2.88 25.44 6.38
CA LEU A 92 4.18 26.05 6.10
C LEU A 92 4.08 27.46 5.47
N ALA A 93 3.08 27.71 4.62
CA ALA A 93 2.93 28.96 3.87
C ALA A 93 2.21 30.03 4.71
N THR A 94 2.79 30.43 5.85
CA THR A 94 2.19 31.40 6.78
C THR A 94 2.49 32.87 6.45
N SER A 95 3.56 33.13 5.70
CA SER A 95 3.99 34.48 5.31
C SER A 95 4.70 34.48 3.95
N GLY A 96 5.16 35.65 3.50
CA GLY A 96 5.92 35.78 2.26
C GLY A 96 5.08 35.59 1.00
N ARG A 97 5.73 35.15 -0.08
CA ARG A 97 5.12 35.03 -1.41
C ARG A 97 4.06 33.93 -1.43
N GLU A 98 4.32 32.84 -0.73
CA GLU A 98 3.52 31.64 -0.71
C GLU A 98 2.18 31.85 0.00
N ALA A 99 2.13 32.77 0.99
CA ALA A 99 0.92 33.09 1.73
C ALA A 99 -0.26 33.55 0.84
N ARG A 100 0.03 34.11 -0.35
CA ARG A 100 -1.01 34.52 -1.31
C ARG A 100 -1.84 33.34 -1.86
N TYR A 101 -1.31 32.12 -1.81
CA TYR A 101 -2.00 30.92 -2.29
C TYR A 101 -2.79 30.19 -1.20
N ARG A 102 -2.80 30.68 0.05
CA ARG A 102 -3.52 30.03 1.15
C ARG A 102 -5.02 29.92 0.91
N SER A 103 -5.65 30.98 0.39
CA SER A 103 -7.09 30.95 0.08
C SER A 103 -7.40 29.85 -0.93
N GLN A 104 -6.67 29.85 -2.05
CA GLN A 104 -6.83 28.84 -3.09
C GLN A 104 -6.60 27.41 -2.58
N ALA A 105 -5.57 27.19 -1.76
CA ALA A 105 -5.32 25.89 -1.15
C ALA A 105 -6.42 25.47 -0.17
N GLY A 106 -6.98 26.42 0.59
CA GLY A 106 -8.12 26.19 1.47
C GLY A 106 -9.39 25.80 0.70
N ASP A 107 -9.67 26.49 -0.40
CA ASP A 107 -10.82 26.20 -1.27
C ASP A 107 -10.67 24.81 -1.92
N ALA A 108 -9.47 24.48 -2.41
CA ALA A 108 -9.18 23.15 -2.96
C ALA A 108 -9.33 22.05 -1.90
N LEU A 109 -8.81 22.28 -0.68
CA LEU A 109 -8.96 21.35 0.44
C LEU A 109 -10.45 21.08 0.74
N ALA A 110 -11.24 22.14 0.90
CA ALA A 110 -12.67 22.02 1.20
C ALA A 110 -13.46 21.31 0.08
N ALA A 111 -13.04 21.46 -1.18
CA ALA A 111 -13.65 20.77 -2.31
C ALA A 111 -13.26 19.28 -2.40
N LEU A 112 -12.07 18.90 -1.95
CA LEU A 112 -11.54 17.53 -2.05
C LEU A 112 -11.93 16.64 -0.88
N GLU A 113 -11.95 17.18 0.34
CA GLU A 113 -12.30 16.44 1.56
C GLU A 113 -13.60 15.61 1.45
N PRO A 114 -14.74 16.15 0.97
CA PRO A 114 -15.99 15.37 0.87
C PRO A 114 -15.96 14.30 -0.22
N ARG A 115 -14.97 14.30 -1.11
CA ARG A 115 -14.83 13.33 -2.21
C ARG A 115 -14.04 12.09 -1.79
N ILE A 116 -13.31 12.14 -0.68
CA ILE A 116 -12.57 11.01 -0.14
C ILE A 116 -13.56 9.93 0.33
N ALA A 117 -13.39 8.71 -0.18
CA ALA A 117 -14.19 7.58 0.26
C ALA A 117 -13.71 7.07 1.63
N ARG A 118 -14.58 6.34 2.32
CA ARG A 118 -14.31 5.78 3.63
C ARG A 118 -14.65 4.31 3.67
N LEU A 119 -13.67 3.48 3.97
CA LEU A 119 -13.78 2.03 4.01
C LEU A 119 -13.62 1.51 5.45
N THR A 120 -14.51 0.63 5.87
CA THR A 120 -14.35 -0.18 7.08
C THR A 120 -14.22 -1.64 6.68
N ILE A 121 -13.21 -2.34 7.20
CA ILE A 121 -12.96 -3.77 6.91
C ILE A 121 -13.39 -4.58 8.12
N ALA A 122 -14.51 -5.29 8.00
CA ALA A 122 -15.01 -6.20 9.02
C ALA A 122 -14.39 -7.58 8.81
N THR A 123 -13.46 -7.98 9.68
CA THR A 123 -12.74 -9.25 9.56
C THR A 123 -13.35 -10.37 10.39
N ALA A 124 -13.34 -11.59 9.86
CA ALA A 124 -13.71 -12.79 10.59
C ALA A 124 -12.69 -13.91 10.36
N GLY A 125 -12.48 -14.77 11.37
CA GLY A 125 -11.60 -15.93 11.25
C GLY A 125 -10.09 -15.64 11.31
N LEU A 126 -9.69 -14.46 11.78
CA LEU A 126 -8.28 -14.09 11.94
C LEU A 126 -7.59 -14.98 12.98
N GLU A 127 -6.35 -15.35 12.69
CA GLU A 127 -5.37 -15.96 13.59
C GLU A 127 -4.33 -14.92 14.03
N ASP A 128 -3.54 -15.22 15.06
CA ASP A 128 -2.64 -14.22 15.71
C ASP A 128 -1.57 -13.65 14.76
N ASP A 129 -1.12 -14.45 13.78
CA ASP A 129 -0.10 -14.08 12.80
C ASP A 129 -0.68 -13.55 11.47
N ASP A 130 -2.00 -13.33 11.40
CA ASP A 130 -2.64 -12.80 10.20
C ASP A 130 -2.36 -11.31 10.01
N GLU A 131 -1.91 -10.97 8.80
CA GLU A 131 -1.76 -9.60 8.35
C GLU A 131 -2.90 -9.20 7.42
N VAL A 132 -3.67 -8.18 7.81
CA VAL A 132 -4.68 -7.60 6.92
C VAL A 132 -4.05 -6.46 6.13
N GLN A 133 -4.17 -6.50 4.82
CA GLN A 133 -3.62 -5.49 3.91
C GLN A 133 -4.72 -4.81 3.10
N LEU A 134 -4.55 -3.52 2.84
CA LEU A 134 -5.33 -2.73 1.88
C LEU A 134 -4.36 -2.13 0.87
N ASP A 135 -4.54 -2.47 -0.40
CA ASP A 135 -3.66 -2.04 -1.51
C ASP A 135 -2.17 -2.34 -1.26
N GLY A 136 -1.91 -3.46 -0.58
CA GLY A 136 -0.55 -3.91 -0.22
C GLY A 136 0.05 -3.23 1.01
N THR A 137 -0.70 -2.37 1.70
CA THR A 137 -0.29 -1.75 2.96
C THR A 137 -1.00 -2.41 4.15
N THR A 138 -0.25 -2.79 5.17
CA THR A 138 -0.80 -3.36 6.41
C THR A 138 -1.77 -2.40 7.11
N VAL A 139 -2.95 -2.89 7.46
CA VAL A 139 -3.98 -2.15 8.20
C VAL A 139 -3.96 -2.59 9.65
N THR A 140 -3.49 -1.71 10.54
CA THR A 140 -3.38 -2.02 11.98
C THR A 140 -4.65 -1.72 12.77
N SER A 141 -5.58 -0.91 12.23
CA SER A 141 -6.82 -0.52 12.90
C SER A 141 -8.04 -0.88 12.05
N LEU A 142 -8.44 -2.14 12.12
CA LEU A 142 -9.50 -2.72 11.28
C LEU A 142 -10.91 -2.18 11.58
N ALA A 143 -11.15 -1.78 12.83
CA ALA A 143 -12.42 -1.20 13.26
C ALA A 143 -12.57 0.30 12.89
N ALA A 144 -11.49 0.96 12.45
CA ALA A 144 -11.53 2.35 12.08
C ALA A 144 -12.07 2.55 10.65
N SER A 145 -12.74 3.68 10.44
CA SER A 145 -13.14 4.11 9.10
C SER A 145 -11.92 4.71 8.39
N ILE A 146 -11.36 3.96 7.44
CA ILE A 146 -10.12 4.28 6.71
C ILE A 146 -10.45 5.22 5.54
N PRO A 147 -9.85 6.42 5.47
CA PRO A 147 -9.98 7.26 4.28
C PRO A 147 -9.19 6.64 3.13
N VAL A 148 -9.84 6.48 1.98
CA VAL A 148 -9.27 5.90 0.76
C VAL A 148 -9.60 6.77 -0.43
N ASP A 149 -8.75 6.73 -1.46
CA ASP A 149 -9.05 7.37 -2.73
C ASP A 149 -10.29 6.72 -3.36
N PRO A 150 -11.11 7.42 -4.14
CA PRO A 150 -12.18 6.77 -4.91
C PRO A 150 -11.58 5.84 -5.98
N GLY A 151 -12.31 4.77 -6.31
CA GLY A 151 -11.89 3.81 -7.33
C GLY A 151 -11.73 2.39 -6.79
N ALA A 152 -10.81 1.65 -7.39
CA ALA A 152 -10.61 0.23 -7.13
C ALA A 152 -9.56 0.01 -6.03
N HIS A 153 -9.89 -0.85 -5.08
CA HIS A 153 -9.04 -1.29 -3.98
C HIS A 153 -9.07 -2.80 -3.84
N VAL A 154 -8.03 -3.34 -3.21
CA VAL A 154 -7.96 -4.76 -2.84
C VAL A 154 -7.60 -4.91 -1.38
N ALA A 155 -8.51 -5.52 -0.61
CA ALA A 155 -8.25 -5.96 0.75
C ALA A 155 -7.80 -7.43 0.74
N ARG A 156 -6.81 -7.79 1.56
CA ARG A 156 -6.25 -9.15 1.66
C ARG A 156 -6.03 -9.54 3.11
N ILE A 157 -6.05 -10.84 3.37
CA ILE A 157 -5.50 -11.43 4.58
C ILE A 157 -4.32 -12.29 4.14
N VAL A 158 -3.17 -12.05 4.75
CA VAL A 158 -1.92 -12.80 4.53
C VAL A 158 -1.60 -13.56 5.80
N ARG A 159 -1.40 -14.87 5.68
CA ARG A 159 -1.02 -15.78 6.78
C ARG A 159 0.26 -16.50 6.38
N ASP A 160 1.29 -16.45 7.22
CA ASP A 160 2.58 -17.09 6.94
C ASP A 160 3.19 -16.72 5.56
N GLY A 161 2.90 -15.49 5.08
CA GLY A 161 3.33 -15.00 3.77
C GLY A 161 2.45 -15.43 2.58
N GLU A 162 1.40 -16.23 2.80
CA GLU A 162 0.45 -16.65 1.77
C GLU A 162 -0.87 -15.85 1.86
N GLU A 163 -1.43 -15.47 0.71
CA GLU A 163 -2.74 -14.81 0.66
C GLU A 163 -3.85 -15.85 0.92
N VAL A 164 -4.53 -15.75 2.06
CA VAL A 164 -5.60 -16.67 2.45
C VAL A 164 -7.00 -16.11 2.19
N ALA A 165 -7.13 -14.79 2.03
CA ALA A 165 -8.37 -14.13 1.61
C ALA A 165 -8.08 -12.90 0.74
N ARG A 166 -8.98 -12.61 -0.20
CA ARG A 166 -8.93 -11.43 -1.06
C ARG A 166 -10.34 -10.90 -1.32
N GLN A 167 -10.48 -9.58 -1.27
CA GLN A 167 -11.71 -8.89 -1.64
C GLN A 167 -11.41 -7.68 -2.52
N SER A 168 -12.08 -7.62 -3.68
CA SER A 168 -12.02 -6.46 -4.58
C SER A 168 -13.14 -5.48 -4.24
N ILE A 169 -12.81 -4.20 -4.17
CA ILE A 169 -13.71 -3.15 -3.66
C ILE A 169 -13.67 -1.99 -4.65
N ALA A 170 -14.83 -1.52 -5.11
CA ALA A 170 -14.94 -0.30 -5.91
C ALA A 170 -15.77 0.74 -5.14
N LEU A 171 -15.18 1.89 -4.86
CA LEU A 171 -15.80 2.97 -4.08
C LEU A 171 -16.01 4.21 -4.95
N GLY A 172 -17.19 4.82 -4.85
CA GLY A 172 -17.46 6.14 -5.41
C GLY A 172 -16.88 7.27 -4.57
N GLU A 173 -16.89 8.50 -5.10
CA GLU A 173 -16.49 9.69 -4.33
C GLU A 173 -17.39 9.88 -3.11
N GLY A 174 -16.79 10.15 -1.95
CA GLY A 174 -17.48 10.37 -0.68
C GLY A 174 -18.22 9.14 -0.13
N GLU A 175 -18.10 7.99 -0.78
CA GLU A 175 -18.81 6.78 -0.37
C GLU A 175 -18.29 6.28 0.98
N VAL A 176 -19.21 5.90 1.87
CA VAL A 176 -18.88 5.18 3.12
C VAL A 176 -19.36 3.75 2.98
N ARG A 177 -18.45 2.77 3.06
CA ARG A 177 -18.77 1.35 2.90
C ARG A 177 -18.08 0.49 3.95
N THR A 178 -18.80 -0.53 4.43
CA THR A 178 -18.23 -1.64 5.20
C THR A 178 -18.15 -2.87 4.32
N VAL A 179 -16.99 -3.55 4.33
CA VAL A 179 -16.75 -4.76 3.56
C VAL A 179 -16.32 -5.89 4.50
N ALA A 180 -16.92 -7.06 4.35
CA ALA A 180 -16.52 -8.25 5.08
C ALA A 180 -15.31 -8.91 4.40
N LEU A 181 -14.34 -9.34 5.19
CA LEU A 181 -13.15 -10.07 4.74
C LEU A 181 -12.92 -11.26 5.68
N GLU A 182 -13.16 -12.47 5.19
CA GLU A 182 -13.16 -13.69 6.01
C GLU A 182 -11.96 -14.56 5.68
N ALA A 183 -11.17 -14.91 6.70
CA ALA A 183 -10.11 -15.91 6.57
C ALA A 183 -10.70 -17.31 6.75
N PRO A 184 -10.34 -18.27 5.88
CA PRO A 184 -10.68 -19.67 6.11
C PRO A 184 -9.97 -20.17 7.38
N ARG A 185 -10.73 -20.78 8.29
CA ARG A 185 -10.13 -21.41 9.48
C ARG A 185 -9.34 -22.64 9.06
N VAL A 186 -8.11 -22.78 9.57
CA VAL A 186 -7.37 -24.05 9.45
C VAL A 186 -8.08 -25.06 10.35
N VAL A 187 -8.94 -25.89 9.76
CA VAL A 187 -9.44 -27.07 10.45
C VAL A 187 -8.27 -28.04 10.51
N ALA A 188 -7.67 -28.22 11.69
CA ALA A 188 -6.62 -29.21 11.89
C ALA A 188 -7.09 -30.53 11.26
N ARG A 189 -6.34 -31.00 10.25
CA ARG A 189 -6.60 -32.29 9.62
C ARG A 189 -6.65 -33.31 10.75
N ALA A 190 -7.82 -33.88 11.01
CA ALA A 190 -7.92 -34.98 11.97
C ALA A 190 -6.86 -35.99 11.55
N GLU A 191 -5.88 -36.26 12.43
CA GLU A 191 -4.98 -37.37 12.21
C GLU A 191 -5.87 -38.57 11.88
N PRO A 192 -5.55 -39.34 10.82
CA PRO A 192 -6.31 -40.55 10.56
C PRO A 192 -6.21 -41.36 11.86
N VAL A 193 -7.33 -41.44 12.58
CA VAL A 193 -7.45 -42.35 13.71
C VAL A 193 -7.05 -43.68 13.11
N ALA A 194 -5.87 -44.17 13.48
CA ALA A 194 -5.40 -45.46 13.04
C ALA A 194 -6.54 -46.42 13.36
N VAL A 195 -7.22 -46.88 12.32
CA VAL A 195 -8.25 -47.90 12.47
C VAL A 195 -7.49 -49.08 13.04
N ALA A 196 -7.62 -49.27 14.36
CA ALA A 196 -7.05 -50.42 15.04
C ALA A 196 -7.48 -51.63 14.20
N ALA A 197 -6.50 -52.36 13.69
CA ALA A 197 -6.71 -53.47 12.78
C ALA A 197 -7.87 -54.32 13.30
N PRO A 198 -8.82 -54.74 12.44
CA PRO A 198 -9.91 -55.59 12.88
C PRO A 198 -9.29 -56.80 13.58
N PHE A 199 -9.67 -57.00 14.84
CA PHE A 199 -9.38 -58.22 15.57
C PHE A 199 -9.86 -59.36 14.68
N VAL A 200 -8.90 -60.13 14.16
CA VAL A 200 -9.16 -61.34 13.41
C VAL A 200 -9.79 -62.29 14.41
N VAL A 201 -11.13 -62.37 14.40
CA VAL A 201 -11.82 -63.50 14.99
C VAL A 201 -11.52 -64.67 14.06
N GLU A 202 -10.56 -65.48 14.47
CA GLU A 202 -10.18 -66.72 13.81
C GLU A 202 -11.41 -67.62 13.81
N ARG A 203 -12.09 -67.69 12.66
CA ARG A 203 -13.07 -68.75 12.40
C ARG A 203 -12.26 -70.00 12.11
N GLU A 204 -12.40 -71.01 12.94
CA GLU A 204 -12.05 -72.38 12.58
C GLU A 204 -12.98 -72.82 11.45
N ASP A 205 -12.52 -72.67 10.20
CA ASP A 205 -13.09 -73.38 9.05
C ASP A 205 -12.15 -74.55 8.70
N GLU A 206 -12.75 -75.74 8.70
CA GLU A 206 -12.17 -77.01 8.28
C GLU A 206 -11.59 -76.91 6.86
N ARG A 207 -10.33 -77.30 6.71
CA ARG A 207 -9.66 -77.43 5.42
C ARG A 207 -9.97 -78.78 4.80
N ASP A 208 -10.43 -78.76 3.54
CA ASP A 208 -10.09 -79.79 2.55
C ASP A 208 -9.28 -79.14 1.40
N GLN A 209 -8.43 -79.98 0.80
CA GLN A 209 -7.15 -79.69 0.17
C GLN A 209 -7.21 -79.10 -1.25
N GLY A 210 -6.16 -78.39 -1.66
CA GLY A 210 -5.88 -78.09 -3.08
C GLY A 210 -4.82 -77.02 -3.31
N ASP A 211 -3.61 -77.44 -3.68
CA ASP A 211 -2.41 -76.65 -3.99
C ASP A 211 -2.56 -75.58 -5.09
N GLY A 212 -1.77 -74.49 -4.96
CA GLY A 212 -1.00 -73.94 -6.08
C GLY A 212 -1.22 -72.48 -6.50
N ASP A 213 -0.33 -71.59 -6.03
CA ASP A 213 0.13 -70.32 -6.62
C ASP A 213 -0.77 -69.05 -6.62
N THR A 214 -0.55 -68.24 -5.59
CA THR A 214 -0.64 -66.76 -5.46
C THR A 214 0.16 -66.00 -6.54
N TRP A 215 -0.20 -64.79 -6.99
CA TRP A 215 -0.09 -63.56 -6.21
C TRP A 215 -0.79 -62.37 -6.90
N LEU A 216 -1.47 -61.57 -6.06
CA LEU A 216 -2.30 -60.41 -6.38
C LEU A 216 -1.66 -59.18 -5.73
N TRP A 217 -1.55 -58.06 -6.44
CA TRP A 217 -1.41 -56.74 -5.80
C TRP A 217 -2.44 -55.77 -6.37
N VAL A 218 -3.34 -55.34 -5.49
CA VAL A 218 -4.23 -54.18 -5.66
C VAL A 218 -3.52 -52.99 -5.02
N GLY A 219 -3.17 -51.99 -5.84
CA GLY A 219 -2.69 -50.69 -5.37
C GLY A 219 -3.68 -49.60 -5.77
N ILE A 220 -4.59 -49.23 -4.86
CA ILE A 220 -5.43 -48.04 -5.00
C ILE A 220 -4.73 -46.91 -4.24
N GLY A 221 -4.07 -46.02 -4.97
CA GLY A 221 -3.53 -44.77 -4.43
C GLY A 221 -4.61 -43.70 -4.41
N VAL A 222 -5.10 -43.33 -3.23
CA VAL A 222 -5.97 -42.16 -3.05
C VAL A 222 -5.08 -40.95 -2.77
N GLY A 223 -4.88 -40.12 -3.79
CA GLY A 223 -4.26 -38.80 -3.65
C GLY A 223 -5.21 -37.83 -2.96
N ALA A 224 -4.79 -37.24 -1.85
CA ALA A 224 -5.54 -36.21 -1.15
C ALA A 224 -5.42 -34.88 -1.90
N ALA A 225 -6.51 -34.43 -2.52
CA ALA A 225 -6.62 -33.09 -3.08
C ALA A 225 -6.93 -32.10 -1.94
N VAL A 226 -6.02 -31.16 -1.68
CA VAL A 226 -6.30 -29.97 -0.85
C VAL A 226 -7.10 -29.01 -1.71
N VAL A 227 -8.37 -28.83 -1.39
CA VAL A 227 -9.21 -27.79 -2.00
C VAL A 227 -9.02 -26.52 -1.18
N VAL A 228 -8.14 -25.63 -1.64
CA VAL A 228 -8.07 -24.25 -1.11
C VAL A 228 -9.30 -23.51 -1.64
N GLY A 229 -10.26 -23.27 -0.76
CA GLY A 229 -11.46 -22.50 -1.08
C GLY A 229 -11.14 -21.02 -1.20
N VAL A 230 -10.81 -20.54 -2.40
CA VAL A 230 -10.76 -19.11 -2.69
C VAL A 230 -12.20 -18.58 -2.71
N ALA A 231 -12.60 -17.86 -1.67
CA ALA A 231 -13.88 -17.18 -1.64
C ALA A 231 -13.86 -15.98 -2.59
N ILE A 232 -14.34 -16.16 -3.82
CA ILE A 232 -14.53 -15.08 -4.79
C ILE A 232 -15.91 -14.46 -4.53
N GLY A 233 -15.96 -13.34 -3.82
CA GLY A 233 -17.17 -12.54 -3.69
C GLY A 233 -17.49 -11.84 -5.01
N VAL A 234 -18.45 -12.37 -5.79
CA VAL A 234 -18.96 -11.71 -7.00
C VAL A 234 -19.91 -10.57 -6.57
N ALA A 235 -19.46 -9.33 -6.72
CA ALA A 235 -20.33 -8.16 -6.60
C ALA A 235 -21.00 -7.86 -7.95
N VAL A 236 -22.33 -7.96 -8.02
CA VAL A 236 -23.11 -7.55 -9.19
C VAL A 236 -23.20 -6.03 -9.20
N ALA A 237 -22.41 -5.39 -10.07
CA ALA A 237 -22.51 -3.97 -10.35
C ALA A 237 -23.71 -3.70 -11.27
N VAL A 238 -24.77 -3.07 -10.75
CA VAL A 238 -25.82 -2.47 -11.59
C VAL A 238 -25.27 -1.15 -12.10
N THR A 239 -24.74 -1.15 -13.32
CA THR A 239 -24.28 0.07 -13.99
C THR A 239 -25.47 0.76 -14.66
N SER A 240 -26.04 1.77 -14.00
CA SER A 240 -26.71 2.86 -14.71
C SER A 240 -25.64 3.83 -15.17
N SER A 241 -25.19 3.69 -16.42
CA SER A 241 -24.31 4.66 -17.06
C SER A 241 -25.11 5.91 -17.42
N GLU A 242 -25.17 6.86 -16.50
CA GLU A 242 -25.28 8.26 -16.90
C GLU A 242 -23.86 8.83 -16.88
N SER A 243 -23.30 9.00 -18.07
CA SER A 243 -22.17 9.87 -18.32
C SER A 243 -22.52 11.30 -17.87
N GLY A 244 -22.28 11.55 -16.58
CA GLY A 244 -22.27 12.88 -15.99
C GLY A 244 -21.12 13.72 -16.57
N PRO A 245 -21.28 15.05 -16.61
CA PRO A 245 -20.45 15.92 -17.45
C PRO A 245 -18.99 15.86 -17.06
N LEU A 246 -18.12 15.83 -18.08
CA LEU A 246 -16.70 16.18 -17.96
C LEU A 246 -16.58 17.45 -17.12
N TYR A 247 -16.05 17.29 -15.91
CA TYR A 247 -15.92 18.38 -14.97
C TYR A 247 -14.94 19.43 -15.54
N SER A 248 -15.51 20.55 -15.96
CA SER A 248 -14.87 21.83 -16.21
C SER A 248 -14.57 22.50 -14.87
N GLY A 249 -13.51 22.03 -14.19
CA GLY A 249 -12.98 22.65 -12.99
C GLY A 249 -12.12 23.84 -13.32
N ASN A 250 -12.70 25.03 -13.19
CA ASN A 250 -12.05 26.32 -13.17
C ASN A 250 -11.05 26.43 -11.99
N LEU A 251 -9.91 25.73 -12.08
CA LEU A 251 -8.67 26.21 -11.46
C LEU A 251 -8.22 27.41 -12.30
N GLY A 252 -8.85 28.56 -12.01
CA GLY A 252 -8.53 29.84 -12.62
C GLY A 252 -7.05 30.16 -12.51
N ASP A 253 -6.55 30.77 -13.59
CA ASP A 253 -5.20 31.29 -13.87
C ASP A 253 -4.14 31.07 -12.77
N GLY A 254 -3.26 30.09 -12.99
CA GLY A 254 -2.12 29.85 -12.09
C GLY A 254 -1.28 28.62 -12.38
N MET A 255 -1.76 27.69 -13.21
CA MET A 255 -0.93 26.62 -13.78
C MET A 255 -0.18 27.16 -14.99
N ALA A 256 1.06 27.56 -14.71
CA ALA A 256 2.07 28.16 -15.58
C ALA A 256 1.65 29.33 -16.48
N ARG A 257 1.92 30.53 -15.99
CA ARG A 257 2.85 31.49 -16.64
C ARG A 257 3.76 32.13 -15.57
N PHE A 258 4.94 32.59 -16.02
CA PHE A 258 6.12 33.06 -15.26
C PHE A 258 5.85 34.00 -14.08
#